data_AF-A0A534IXH6-F1
#
_entry.id   AF-A0A534IXH6-F1
#
_cell.length_a   1.000
_cell.length_b   1.000
_cell.length_c   1.000
_cell.angle_alpha   90.00
_cell.angle_beta   90.00
_cell.angle_gamma   90.00
#
_symmetry.space_group_name_H-M   'P 1'
#
loop_
_entity.id
_entity.type
_entity.pdbx_description
1 polymer ?
#
loop_
_entity_poly.entity_id
_entity_poly.type
_entity_poly.pdbx_seq_one_letter_code
_entity_poly.pdbx_strand_id
1 'polypeptide(L)'
;MSGYVPFPVPYPVYPSYPSWPAKTAQGVGYVRWALLFATVMQAINIVGFAWVAVVLTGAASSGLGFASSFEVFGANLAFICAAGIIAFAAVIFFILGASSAHEGREEFGPDHAREMDRAVIFLIIAFVMGVIASAGGLGSASFGVTPFGSQGPFSPVGGVFGSVRGLFVGLLLGSLVRVFISKEDRDITRIGTALLTISPAIGTGIAFLTLTTNPVDPLTVPALAPLAFWAAAALSGVELIAFVLFFRVYSSVHRRMRAGELPPIPRPPPLYTPYYPGLAYYPVYPGVPEGPPPSRPPPAQPPP
;
A
#
# COMPACT_ATOMS: atom_id res chain seq x y z
N MET A 1 42.85 51.14 32.85
CA MET A 1 42.29 49.84 33.29
C MET A 1 41.10 49.55 32.39
N SER A 2 41.30 48.74 31.34
CA SER A 2 40.25 48.38 30.38
C SER A 2 39.65 47.05 30.82
N GLY A 3 38.40 47.06 31.28
CA GLY A 3 37.67 45.86 31.66
C GLY A 3 37.17 45.15 30.41
N TYR A 4 37.85 44.07 30.03
CA TYR A 4 37.26 43.07 29.14
C TYR A 4 36.14 42.37 29.89
N VAL A 5 34.89 42.63 29.49
CA VAL A 5 33.76 41.79 29.89
C VAL A 5 33.73 40.62 28.91
N PRO A 6 33.98 39.38 29.33
CA PRO A 6 33.75 38.24 28.46
C PRO A 6 32.23 38.09 28.37
N PHE A 7 31.64 38.36 27.22
CA PHE A 7 30.31 37.83 26.91
C PHE A 7 30.49 36.36 26.55
N PRO A 8 30.09 35.38 27.39
CA PRO A 8 29.64 34.13 26.83
C PRO A 8 28.28 34.46 26.21
N VAL A 9 28.23 34.73 24.91
CA VAL A 9 26.93 34.64 24.23
C VAL A 9 26.57 33.16 24.36
N PRO A 10 25.52 32.79 25.12
CA PRO A 10 25.08 31.41 25.10
C PRO A 10 24.68 31.18 23.65
N TYR A 11 25.36 30.27 22.96
CA TYR A 11 24.79 29.73 21.73
C TYR A 11 23.35 29.38 22.08
N PRO A 12 22.34 29.87 21.33
CA PRO A 12 21.00 29.39 21.56
C PRO A 12 21.08 27.87 21.45
N VAL A 13 20.85 27.19 22.57
CA VAL A 13 20.58 25.76 22.60
C VAL A 13 19.28 25.66 21.82
N TYR A 14 19.40 25.47 20.50
CA TYR A 14 18.27 25.10 19.68
C TYR A 14 17.67 23.87 20.36
N PRO A 15 16.36 23.85 20.65
CA PRO A 15 15.70 22.63 21.04
C PRO A 15 15.96 21.63 19.91
N SER A 16 16.88 20.69 20.14
CA SER A 16 17.34 19.74 19.13
C SER A 16 16.35 18.60 19.02
N TYR A 17 15.07 18.89 18.80
CA TYR A 17 14.05 17.93 18.40
C TYR A 17 12.93 18.71 17.69
N PRO A 18 12.51 18.34 16.47
CA PRO A 18 11.18 18.72 16.04
C PRO A 18 10.19 18.10 17.03
N SER A 19 9.42 18.94 17.70
CA SER A 19 8.38 18.60 18.70
C SER A 19 7.13 17.94 18.08
N TRP A 20 7.28 17.26 16.94
CA TRP A 20 6.20 16.60 16.20
C TRP A 20 6.69 15.24 15.73
N PRO A 21 5.86 14.17 15.77
CA PRO A 21 6.27 12.89 15.22
C PRO A 21 6.63 13.09 13.75
N ALA A 22 7.83 12.66 13.37
CA ALA A 22 8.32 12.66 11.99
C ALA A 22 7.22 12.18 11.03
N LYS A 23 7.03 12.83 9.88
CA LYS A 23 5.93 12.52 8.96
C LYS A 23 5.97 11.06 8.52
N THR A 24 7.17 10.49 8.34
CA THR A 24 7.34 9.06 8.05
C THR A 24 6.85 8.17 9.20
N ALA A 25 7.06 8.54 10.46
CA ALA A 25 6.56 7.78 11.61
C ALA A 25 5.03 7.81 11.70
N GLN A 26 4.40 8.93 11.33
CA GLN A 26 2.95 9.01 11.19
C GLN A 26 2.47 8.10 10.05
N GLY A 27 3.16 8.15 8.91
CA GLY A 27 2.87 7.31 7.74
C GLY A 27 2.90 5.81 8.05
N VAL A 28 3.96 5.33 8.70
CA VAL A 28 4.08 3.93 9.17
C VAL A 28 2.93 3.56 10.11
N GLY A 29 2.52 4.48 10.99
CA GLY A 29 1.37 4.30 11.88
C GLY A 29 0.05 4.07 11.12
N TYR A 30 -0.22 4.87 10.08
CA TYR A 30 -1.42 4.70 9.25
C TYR A 30 -1.38 3.43 8.39
N VAL A 31 -0.23 3.08 7.80
CA VAL A 31 -0.09 1.82 7.06
C VAL A 31 -0.30 0.61 7.97
N ARG A 32 0.15 0.68 9.23
CA ARG A 32 -0.13 -0.36 10.23
C ARG A 32 -1.63 -0.54 10.47
N TRP A 33 -2.39 0.55 10.55
CA TRP A 33 -3.86 0.48 10.65
C TRP A 33 -4.49 -0.09 9.37
N ALA A 34 -4.01 0.30 8.19
CA ALA A 34 -4.46 -0.28 6.94
C ALA A 34 -4.25 -1.80 6.88
N LEU A 35 -3.09 -2.28 7.35
CA LEU A 35 -2.78 -3.72 7.44
C LEU A 35 -3.69 -4.46 8.43
N LEU A 36 -4.04 -3.82 9.55
CA LEU A 36 -5.02 -4.38 10.48
C LEU A 36 -6.38 -4.54 9.81
N PHE A 37 -6.89 -3.49 9.15
CA PHE A 37 -8.16 -3.57 8.43
C PHE A 37 -8.11 -4.60 7.29
N ALA A 38 -7.00 -4.69 6.54
CA ALA A 38 -6.82 -5.73 5.53
C ALA A 38 -6.86 -7.15 6.13
N THR A 39 -6.28 -7.34 7.31
CA THR A 39 -6.34 -8.63 8.04
C THR A 39 -7.78 -8.97 8.44
N VAL A 40 -8.51 -8.01 9.00
CA VAL A 40 -9.93 -8.19 9.38
C VAL A 40 -10.79 -8.47 8.15
N MET A 41 -10.56 -7.75 7.05
CA MET A 41 -11.23 -7.99 5.77
C MET A 41 -11.03 -9.43 5.29
N GLN A 42 -9.79 -9.94 5.33
CA GLN A 42 -9.53 -11.32 4.93
C GLN A 42 -10.16 -12.34 5.86
N ALA A 43 -10.22 -12.07 7.16
CA ALA A 43 -10.95 -12.94 8.09
C ALA A 43 -12.44 -13.04 7.73
N ILE A 44 -13.07 -11.92 7.37
CA ILE A 44 -14.46 -11.89 6.89
C ILE A 44 -14.60 -12.66 5.57
N ASN A 45 -13.66 -12.49 4.63
CA ASN A 45 -13.67 -13.23 3.37
C ASN A 45 -13.58 -14.74 3.57
N ILE A 46 -12.73 -15.22 4.49
CA ILE A 46 -12.63 -16.65 4.83
C ILE A 46 -13.99 -17.18 5.29
N VAL A 47 -14.65 -16.48 6.22
CA VAL A 47 -15.96 -16.88 6.75
C VAL A 47 -17.03 -16.82 5.65
N GLY A 48 -17.04 -15.76 4.83
CA GLY A 48 -17.98 -15.59 3.74
C GLY A 48 -17.84 -16.68 2.66
N PHE A 49 -16.62 -17.01 2.26
CA PHE A 49 -16.37 -18.09 1.29
C PHE A 49 -16.70 -19.46 1.86
N ALA A 50 -16.36 -19.74 3.12
CA ALA A 50 -16.74 -20.99 3.79
C ALA A 50 -18.27 -21.13 3.90
N TRP A 51 -18.97 -20.04 4.23
CA TRP A 51 -20.43 -19.99 4.25
C TRP A 51 -21.03 -20.35 2.90
N VAL A 52 -20.58 -19.70 1.81
CA VAL A 52 -21.06 -20.01 0.46
C VAL A 52 -20.77 -21.47 0.08
N ALA A 53 -19.61 -21.99 0.44
CA ALA A 53 -19.26 -23.39 0.17
C ALA A 53 -20.21 -24.38 0.87
N VAL A 54 -20.56 -24.11 2.14
CA VAL A 54 -21.53 -24.92 2.91
C VAL A 54 -22.92 -24.85 2.28
N VAL A 55 -23.39 -23.65 1.92
CA VAL A 55 -24.70 -23.46 1.29
C VAL A 55 -24.79 -24.22 -0.05
N LEU A 56 -23.76 -24.11 -0.90
CA LEU A 56 -23.73 -24.81 -2.19
C LEU A 56 -23.65 -26.33 -2.01
N THR A 57 -22.94 -26.83 -0.99
CA THR A 57 -22.87 -28.26 -0.67
C THR A 57 -24.24 -28.79 -0.23
N GLY A 58 -24.96 -28.01 0.59
CA GLY A 58 -26.34 -28.34 1.01
C GLY A 58 -27.31 -28.34 -0.18
N ALA A 59 -27.19 -27.36 -1.07
CA ALA A 59 -28.02 -27.28 -2.28
C ALA A 59 -27.79 -28.47 -3.23
N ALA A 60 -26.54 -28.90 -3.38
CA ALA A 60 -26.18 -30.04 -4.23
C ALA A 60 -26.66 -31.40 -3.66
N SER A 61 -26.83 -31.51 -2.35
CA SER A 61 -27.11 -32.79 -1.67
C SER A 61 -28.57 -33.04 -1.33
N SER A 62 -29.39 -31.99 -1.19
CA SER A 62 -30.73 -32.14 -0.58
C SER A 62 -31.92 -32.01 -1.53
N GLY A 63 -31.76 -31.48 -2.75
CA GLY A 63 -32.90 -31.25 -3.67
C GLY A 63 -34.06 -30.42 -3.08
N LEU A 64 -33.91 -29.89 -1.87
CA LEU A 64 -34.94 -29.28 -1.05
C LEU A 64 -34.76 -27.77 -1.07
N GLY A 65 -35.90 -27.09 -1.20
CA GLY A 65 -36.03 -25.66 -1.32
C GLY A 65 -35.17 -24.92 -0.31
N PHE A 66 -34.33 -24.03 -0.85
CA PHE A 66 -33.58 -23.04 -0.11
C PHE A 66 -34.43 -22.47 1.03
N ALA A 67 -33.88 -22.42 2.25
CA ALA A 67 -34.22 -21.35 3.19
C ALA A 67 -34.31 -20.07 2.35
N SER A 68 -35.49 -19.42 2.35
CA SER A 68 -35.96 -18.54 1.27
C SER A 68 -34.79 -17.83 0.59
N SER A 69 -34.64 -17.91 -0.74
CA SER A 69 -33.44 -17.41 -1.45
C SER A 69 -32.98 -16.01 -1.02
N PHE A 70 -33.90 -15.23 -0.44
CA PHE A 70 -33.69 -13.98 0.28
C PHE A 70 -32.75 -14.04 1.52
N GLU A 71 -32.81 -15.06 2.38
CA GLU A 71 -31.93 -15.20 3.55
C GLU A 71 -30.48 -15.48 3.15
N VAL A 72 -30.28 -16.41 2.20
CA VAL A 72 -28.96 -16.71 1.63
C VAL A 72 -28.41 -15.48 0.91
N PHE A 73 -29.25 -14.79 0.15
CA PHE A 73 -28.90 -13.54 -0.50
C PHE A 73 -28.51 -12.45 0.52
N GLY A 74 -29.31 -12.26 1.57
CA GLY A 74 -29.07 -11.28 2.62
C GLY A 74 -27.77 -11.54 3.37
N ALA A 75 -27.49 -12.80 3.71
CA ALA A 75 -26.23 -13.19 4.35
C ALA A 75 -25.01 -12.90 3.46
N ASN A 76 -25.07 -13.28 2.18
CA ASN A 76 -23.98 -13.01 1.24
C ASN A 76 -23.75 -11.51 1.03
N LEU A 77 -24.83 -10.75 0.86
CA LEU A 77 -24.76 -9.29 0.73
C LEU A 77 -24.14 -8.66 1.98
N ALA A 78 -24.49 -9.14 3.18
CA ALA A 78 -23.92 -8.65 4.42
C ALA A 78 -22.39 -8.88 4.49
N PHE A 79 -21.90 -10.06 4.09
CA PHE A 79 -20.45 -10.32 4.03
C PHE A 79 -19.74 -9.41 3.03
N ILE A 80 -20.31 -9.23 1.84
CA ILE A 80 -19.75 -8.35 0.80
C ILE A 80 -19.69 -6.90 1.29
N CYS A 81 -20.77 -6.40 1.87
CA CYS A 81 -20.84 -5.04 2.40
C CYS A 81 -19.85 -4.85 3.56
N ALA A 82 -19.78 -5.79 4.49
CA ALA A 82 -18.84 -5.73 5.62
C ALA A 82 -17.39 -5.70 5.14
N ALA A 83 -17.02 -6.62 4.24
CA ALA A 83 -15.68 -6.63 3.65
C ALA A 83 -15.38 -5.35 2.86
N GLY A 84 -16.34 -4.85 2.08
CA GLY A 84 -16.21 -3.63 1.28
C GLY A 84 -15.99 -2.37 2.12
N ILE A 85 -16.75 -2.20 3.21
CA ILE A 85 -16.59 -1.06 4.13
C ILE A 85 -15.19 -1.09 4.78
N ILE A 86 -14.75 -2.26 5.22
CA ILE A 86 -13.43 -2.42 5.84
C ILE A 86 -12.31 -2.24 4.83
N ALA A 87 -12.48 -2.73 3.60
CA ALA A 87 -11.55 -2.51 2.49
C ALA A 87 -11.41 -1.02 2.18
N PHE A 88 -12.52 -0.29 2.13
CA PHE A 88 -12.52 1.15 1.90
C PHE A 88 -11.77 1.90 3.01
N ALA A 89 -12.01 1.54 4.27
CA ALA A 89 -11.25 2.08 5.39
C ALA A 89 -9.75 1.77 5.27
N ALA A 90 -9.39 0.51 4.95
CA ALA A 90 -8.00 0.10 4.75
C ALA A 90 -7.31 0.95 3.68
N VAL A 91 -7.98 1.19 2.54
CA VAL A 91 -7.45 2.02 1.44
C VAL A 91 -7.24 3.47 1.88
N ILE A 92 -8.18 4.07 2.61
CA ILE A 92 -8.02 5.44 3.13
C ILE A 92 -6.79 5.53 4.02
N PHE A 93 -6.67 4.66 5.02
CA PHE A 93 -5.51 4.64 5.92
C PHE A 93 -4.22 4.37 5.16
N PHE A 94 -4.26 3.54 4.12
CA PHE A 94 -3.10 3.25 3.32
C PHE A 94 -2.63 4.45 2.51
N ILE A 95 -3.54 5.17 1.85
CA ILE A 95 -3.23 6.38 1.09
C ILE A 95 -2.71 7.48 2.01
N LEU A 96 -3.34 7.70 3.18
CA LEU A 96 -2.85 8.63 4.19
C LEU A 96 -1.44 8.26 4.67
N GLY A 97 -1.19 6.96 4.85
CA GLY A 97 0.10 6.44 5.25
C GLY A 97 1.19 6.65 4.20
N ALA A 98 0.91 6.30 2.94
CA ALA A 98 1.82 6.48 1.82
C ALA A 98 2.11 7.97 1.55
N SER A 99 1.07 8.82 1.60
CA SER A 99 1.22 10.27 1.44
C SER A 99 2.08 10.87 2.54
N SER A 100 1.82 10.54 3.81
CA SER A 100 2.63 11.02 4.94
C SER A 100 4.09 10.56 4.86
N ALA A 101 4.32 9.30 4.45
CA ALA A 101 5.67 8.76 4.26
C ALA A 101 6.39 9.43 3.08
N HIS A 102 5.69 9.75 1.99
CA HIS A 102 6.26 10.46 0.86
C HIS A 102 6.62 11.91 1.19
N GLU A 103 5.78 12.62 1.94
CA GLU A 103 6.11 13.97 2.43
C GLU A 103 7.30 13.97 3.39
N GLY A 104 7.51 12.86 4.13
CA GLY A 104 8.65 12.63 5.03
C GLY A 104 9.87 12.00 4.35
N ARG A 105 9.90 11.84 3.02
CA ARG A 105 10.92 11.05 2.32
C ARG A 105 12.36 11.49 2.56
N GLU A 106 12.57 12.77 2.89
CA GLU A 106 13.89 13.35 3.18
C GLU A 106 14.30 13.25 4.65
N GLU A 107 13.41 12.80 5.55
CA GLU A 107 13.65 12.78 7.00
C GLU A 107 14.71 11.75 7.43
N PHE A 108 14.94 10.72 6.62
CA PHE A 108 15.85 9.60 6.93
C PHE A 108 16.95 9.41 5.89
N GLY A 109 17.20 10.43 5.06
CA GLY A 109 18.32 10.46 4.12
C GLY A 109 18.00 9.98 2.69
N PRO A 110 19.00 10.01 1.80
CA PRO A 110 18.79 9.80 0.35
C PRO A 110 18.34 8.38 -0.01
N ASP A 111 18.73 7.38 0.78
CA ASP A 111 18.29 6.01 0.54
C ASP A 111 16.81 5.80 0.87
N HIS A 112 16.29 6.50 1.89
CA HIS A 112 14.86 6.51 2.17
C HIS A 112 14.08 7.22 1.07
N ALA A 113 14.57 8.35 0.59
CA ALA A 113 13.95 9.09 -0.51
C ALA A 113 13.82 8.25 -1.80
N ARG A 114 14.89 7.56 -2.20
CA ARG A 114 14.88 6.67 -3.38
C ARG A 114 13.89 5.51 -3.24
N GLU A 115 13.76 4.95 -2.04
CA GLU A 115 12.79 3.87 -1.79
C GLU A 115 11.35 4.40 -1.76
N MET A 116 11.11 5.63 -1.29
CA MET A 116 9.78 6.25 -1.39
C MET A 116 9.37 6.53 -2.84
N ASP A 117 10.30 6.96 -3.70
CA ASP A 117 10.00 7.18 -5.12
C ASP A 117 9.64 5.86 -5.82
N ARG A 118 10.34 4.76 -5.48
CA ARG A 118 9.99 3.40 -5.95
C ARG A 118 8.62 2.95 -5.43
N ALA A 119 8.32 3.23 -4.16
CA ALA A 119 7.04 2.90 -3.57
C ALA A 119 5.88 3.55 -4.33
N VAL A 120 6.00 4.82 -4.75
CA VAL A 120 4.95 5.47 -5.57
C VAL A 120 4.72 4.74 -6.90
N ILE A 121 5.79 4.30 -7.57
CA ILE A 121 5.66 3.53 -8.82
C ILE A 121 4.95 2.21 -8.56
N PHE A 122 5.32 1.49 -7.51
CA PHE A 122 4.68 0.23 -7.14
C PHE A 122 3.21 0.40 -6.77
N LEU A 123 2.85 1.52 -6.11
CA LEU A 123 1.48 1.89 -5.82
C LEU A 123 0.64 2.06 -7.10
N ILE A 124 1.16 2.80 -8.08
CA ILE A 124 0.45 3.04 -9.34
C ILE A 124 0.22 1.71 -10.08
N ILE A 125 1.26 0.87 -10.19
CA ILE A 125 1.14 -0.42 -10.87
C ILE A 125 0.16 -1.34 -10.12
N ALA A 126 0.26 -1.42 -8.80
CA ALA A 126 -0.67 -2.21 -7.99
C ALA A 126 -2.13 -1.75 -8.16
N PHE A 127 -2.36 -0.44 -8.24
CA PHE A 127 -3.69 0.12 -8.48
C PHE A 127 -4.21 -0.23 -9.86
N VAL A 128 -3.43 0.01 -10.92
CA VAL A 128 -3.82 -0.30 -12.31
C VAL A 128 -4.11 -1.80 -12.47
N MET A 129 -3.23 -2.66 -11.94
CA MET A 129 -3.43 -4.11 -11.99
C MET A 129 -4.65 -4.55 -11.18
N GLY A 130 -4.95 -3.89 -10.06
CA GLY A 130 -6.18 -4.14 -9.30
C GLY A 130 -7.44 -3.73 -10.05
N VAL A 131 -7.43 -2.61 -10.76
CA VAL A 131 -8.54 -2.18 -11.62
C VAL A 131 -8.74 -3.17 -12.77
N ILE A 132 -7.67 -3.58 -13.44
CA ILE A 132 -7.74 -4.55 -14.54
C ILE A 132 -8.19 -5.92 -14.04
N ALA A 133 -7.70 -6.39 -12.89
CA ALA A 133 -8.15 -7.64 -12.28
C ALA A 133 -9.66 -7.62 -11.97
N SER A 134 -10.16 -6.46 -11.53
CA SER A 134 -11.59 -6.26 -11.23
C SER A 134 -12.44 -6.14 -12.51
N ALA A 135 -11.93 -5.49 -13.56
CA ALA A 135 -12.62 -5.33 -14.85
C ALA A 135 -12.60 -6.61 -15.70
N GLY A 136 -11.48 -7.35 -15.68
CA GLY A 136 -11.30 -8.64 -16.35
C GLY A 136 -12.01 -9.81 -15.66
N GLY A 137 -12.68 -9.55 -14.53
CA GLY A 137 -13.55 -10.47 -13.85
C GLY A 137 -14.67 -9.71 -13.15
N LEU A 138 -15.68 -9.26 -13.92
CA LEU A 138 -16.91 -8.56 -13.47
C LEU A 138 -17.79 -9.34 -12.46
N GLY A 139 -17.18 -10.12 -11.56
CA GLY A 139 -17.82 -10.80 -10.44
C GLY A 139 -16.90 -11.58 -9.48
N SER A 140 -15.59 -11.74 -9.72
CA SER A 140 -14.76 -12.63 -8.89
C SER A 140 -13.81 -11.91 -7.94
N ALA A 141 -14.25 -11.79 -6.69
CA ALA A 141 -13.47 -11.89 -5.45
C ALA A 141 -12.46 -10.79 -5.06
N SER A 142 -12.08 -9.84 -5.93
CA SER A 142 -11.07 -8.83 -5.53
C SER A 142 -11.62 -7.62 -4.75
N PHE A 143 -12.90 -7.27 -4.91
CA PHE A 143 -13.55 -6.12 -4.23
C PHE A 143 -15.06 -6.29 -3.93
N GLY A 144 -15.59 -7.51 -4.04
CA GLY A 144 -17.01 -7.78 -3.84
C GLY A 144 -17.50 -8.77 -4.88
N VAL A 145 -18.08 -9.85 -4.38
CA VAL A 145 -18.80 -10.82 -5.21
C VAL A 145 -20.03 -10.11 -5.76
N THR A 146 -20.30 -10.22 -7.06
CA THR A 146 -21.55 -9.68 -7.61
C THR A 146 -22.72 -10.55 -7.16
N PRO A 147 -23.80 -9.97 -6.59
CA PRO A 147 -24.95 -10.73 -6.11
C PRO A 147 -25.79 -11.41 -7.21
N PHE A 148 -25.45 -11.23 -8.50
CA PHE A 148 -26.29 -11.58 -9.65
C PHE A 148 -25.58 -12.34 -10.78
N GLY A 149 -24.36 -12.83 -10.57
CA GLY A 149 -23.62 -13.57 -11.60
C GLY A 149 -23.42 -15.04 -11.24
N SER A 150 -23.71 -15.95 -12.17
CA SER A 150 -23.32 -17.37 -12.15
C SER A 150 -21.80 -17.59 -12.27
N GLN A 151 -20.98 -16.60 -11.91
CA GLN A 151 -19.54 -16.61 -12.10
C GLN A 151 -18.87 -17.12 -10.82
N GLY A 152 -18.05 -18.16 -10.97
CA GLY A 152 -17.30 -18.75 -9.86
C GLY A 152 -16.33 -17.75 -9.20
N PRO A 153 -15.76 -18.10 -8.04
CA PRO A 153 -14.88 -17.22 -7.27
C PRO A 153 -13.56 -16.87 -7.98
N PHE A 154 -13.26 -17.50 -9.12
CA PHE A 154 -12.01 -17.32 -9.85
C PHE A 154 -12.25 -16.97 -11.33
N SER A 155 -11.44 -16.03 -11.83
CA SER A 155 -11.29 -15.72 -13.26
C SER A 155 -9.82 -15.87 -13.65
N PRO A 156 -9.49 -16.51 -14.79
CA PRO A 156 -8.11 -16.60 -15.26
C PRO A 156 -7.45 -15.22 -15.40
N VAL A 157 -8.19 -14.26 -15.97
CA VAL A 157 -7.77 -12.87 -16.12
C VAL A 157 -7.62 -12.22 -14.74
N GLY A 158 -8.63 -12.40 -13.87
CA GLY A 158 -8.60 -11.87 -12.50
C GLY A 158 -7.38 -12.33 -11.69
N GLY A 159 -7.01 -13.61 -11.75
CA GLY A 159 -5.87 -14.12 -10.98
C GLY A 159 -4.49 -13.83 -11.59
N VAL A 160 -4.34 -13.68 -12.91
CA VAL A 160 -3.08 -13.22 -13.51
C VAL A 160 -2.79 -11.79 -13.08
N PHE A 161 -3.74 -10.88 -13.29
CA PHE A 161 -3.61 -9.49 -12.88
C PHE A 161 -3.58 -9.35 -11.35
N GLY A 162 -4.30 -10.23 -10.63
CA GLY A 162 -4.23 -10.35 -9.17
C GLY A 162 -2.84 -10.74 -8.67
N SER A 163 -2.14 -11.63 -9.36
CA SER A 163 -0.77 -12.05 -9.00
C SER A 163 0.21 -10.89 -9.16
N VAL A 164 0.12 -10.18 -10.29
CA VAL A 164 0.93 -8.98 -10.54
C VAL A 164 0.62 -7.91 -9.50
N ARG A 165 -0.66 -7.65 -9.20
CA ARG A 165 -1.07 -6.76 -8.10
C ARG A 165 -0.43 -7.18 -6.78
N GLY A 166 -0.52 -8.46 -6.40
CA GLY A 166 0.02 -8.98 -5.15
C GLY A 166 1.53 -8.76 -5.01
N LEU A 167 2.27 -8.97 -6.09
CA LEU A 167 3.70 -8.67 -6.17
C LEU A 167 3.97 -7.19 -5.89
N PHE A 168 3.30 -6.30 -6.60
CA PHE A 168 3.53 -4.86 -6.45
C PHE A 168 3.04 -4.31 -5.10
N VAL A 169 1.98 -4.86 -4.52
CA VAL A 169 1.56 -4.54 -3.15
C VAL A 169 2.62 -4.97 -2.13
N GLY A 170 3.18 -6.18 -2.26
CA GLY A 170 4.24 -6.64 -1.37
C GLY A 170 5.53 -5.82 -1.51
N LEU A 171 5.93 -5.48 -2.75
CA LEU A 171 7.07 -4.60 -3.02
C LEU A 171 6.85 -3.19 -2.46
N LEU A 172 5.65 -2.63 -2.64
CA LEU A 172 5.25 -1.35 -2.08
C LEU A 172 5.37 -1.34 -0.54
N LEU A 173 4.75 -2.32 0.13
CA LEU A 173 4.81 -2.45 1.57
C LEU A 173 6.24 -2.65 2.07
N GLY A 174 7.06 -3.41 1.35
CA GLY A 174 8.48 -3.60 1.65
C GLY A 174 9.31 -2.34 1.48
N SER A 175 9.16 -1.62 0.37
CA SER A 175 9.91 -0.38 0.09
C SER A 175 9.62 0.73 1.09
N LEU A 176 8.36 0.87 1.54
CA LEU A 176 7.96 1.87 2.53
C LEU A 176 8.74 1.76 3.86
N VAL A 177 9.19 0.56 4.24
CA VAL A 177 9.91 0.34 5.51
C VAL A 177 11.32 -0.21 5.34
N ARG A 178 11.81 -0.34 4.10
CA ARG A 178 13.06 -1.07 3.76
C ARG A 178 14.29 -0.59 4.52
N VAL A 179 14.37 0.71 4.77
CA VAL A 179 15.51 1.35 5.46
C VAL A 179 15.48 1.08 6.96
N PHE A 180 14.31 0.77 7.53
CA PHE A 180 14.10 0.64 8.98
C PHE A 180 14.10 -0.81 9.49
N ILE A 181 13.91 -1.77 8.58
CA ILE A 181 13.76 -3.19 8.91
C ILE A 181 15.11 -3.91 9.09
N SER A 182 15.13 -4.87 10.02
CA SER A 182 16.26 -5.77 10.25
C SER A 182 16.43 -6.77 9.10
N LYS A 183 17.54 -7.54 9.08
CA LYS A 183 17.73 -8.60 8.06
C LYS A 183 16.65 -9.68 8.15
N GLU A 184 16.26 -10.07 9.36
CA GLU A 184 15.19 -11.04 9.60
C GLU A 184 13.84 -10.52 9.09
N ASP A 185 13.51 -9.27 9.39
CA ASP A 185 12.27 -8.64 8.92
C ASP A 185 12.22 -8.50 7.38
N ARG A 186 13.39 -8.37 6.71
CA ARG A 186 13.45 -8.38 5.24
C ARG A 186 13.00 -9.72 4.67
N ASP A 187 13.41 -10.83 5.26
CA ASP A 187 12.97 -12.14 4.79
C ASP A 187 11.48 -12.35 5.04
N ILE A 188 10.95 -11.85 6.16
CA ILE A 188 9.51 -11.82 6.43
C ILE A 188 8.76 -11.02 5.34
N THR A 189 9.25 -9.83 4.95
CA THR A 189 8.60 -9.05 3.87
C THR A 189 8.65 -9.73 2.51
N ARG A 190 9.73 -10.48 2.21
CA ARG A 190 9.83 -11.29 0.98
C ARG A 190 8.83 -12.44 0.98
N ILE A 191 8.72 -13.16 2.09
CA ILE A 191 7.73 -14.24 2.26
C ILE A 191 6.32 -13.66 2.10
N GLY A 192 6.00 -12.56 2.81
CA GLY A 192 4.71 -11.89 2.67
C GLY A 192 4.40 -11.48 1.23
N THR A 193 5.39 -10.93 0.50
CA THR A 193 5.23 -10.59 -0.91
C THR A 193 4.97 -11.81 -1.78
N ALA A 194 5.71 -12.91 -1.56
CA ALA A 194 5.51 -14.17 -2.26
C ALA A 194 4.10 -14.74 -2.02
N LEU A 195 3.62 -14.72 -0.78
CA LEU A 195 2.26 -15.17 -0.43
C LEU A 195 1.18 -14.34 -1.14
N LEU A 196 1.30 -13.00 -1.14
CA LEU A 196 0.39 -12.12 -1.87
C LEU A 196 0.39 -12.36 -3.39
N THR A 197 1.51 -12.85 -3.93
CA THR A 197 1.65 -13.13 -5.38
C THR A 197 1.10 -14.51 -5.73
N ILE A 198 1.41 -15.52 -4.92
CA ILE A 198 1.10 -16.92 -5.18
C ILE A 198 -0.40 -17.19 -4.99
N SER A 199 -1.05 -16.53 -4.02
CA SER A 199 -2.48 -16.77 -3.73
C SER A 199 -3.37 -16.58 -4.98
N PRO A 200 -3.33 -15.42 -5.68
CA PRO A 200 -4.10 -15.24 -6.91
C PRO A 200 -3.66 -16.17 -8.06
N ALA A 201 -2.38 -16.54 -8.13
CA ALA A 201 -1.86 -17.43 -9.16
C ALA A 201 -2.45 -18.85 -9.03
N ILE A 202 -2.55 -19.36 -7.79
CA ILE A 202 -3.23 -20.62 -7.51
C ILE A 202 -4.72 -20.52 -7.88
N GLY A 203 -5.37 -19.40 -7.57
CA GLY A 203 -6.75 -19.13 -7.97
C GLY A 203 -6.96 -19.21 -9.49
N THR A 204 -6.04 -18.65 -10.29
CA THR A 204 -6.03 -18.81 -11.76
C THR A 204 -5.93 -20.27 -12.18
N GLY A 205 -5.04 -21.05 -11.57
CA GLY A 205 -4.89 -22.47 -11.87
C GLY A 205 -6.18 -23.26 -11.63
N ILE A 206 -6.86 -22.96 -10.52
CA ILE A 206 -8.18 -23.55 -10.20
C ILE A 206 -9.22 -23.13 -11.24
N ALA A 207 -9.25 -21.85 -11.64
CA ALA A 207 -10.17 -21.37 -12.68
C ALA A 207 -10.01 -22.15 -14.00
N PHE A 208 -8.76 -22.34 -14.45
CA PHE A 208 -8.48 -23.11 -15.66
C PHE A 208 -8.95 -24.56 -15.55
N LEU A 209 -8.72 -25.23 -14.41
CA LEU A 209 -9.18 -26.60 -14.18
C LEU A 209 -10.71 -26.70 -14.18
N THR A 210 -11.41 -25.70 -13.64
CA THR A 210 -12.89 -25.69 -13.64
C THR A 210 -13.49 -25.45 -15.03
N LEU A 211 -12.86 -24.60 -15.85
CA LEU A 211 -13.31 -24.29 -17.21
C LEU A 211 -13.11 -25.46 -18.19
N THR A 212 -12.09 -26.30 -17.96
CA THR A 212 -11.82 -27.46 -18.84
C THR A 212 -12.63 -28.70 -18.47
N THR A 213 -13.20 -28.77 -17.27
CA THR A 213 -13.91 -29.95 -16.75
C THR A 213 -15.44 -29.85 -16.79
N ASN A 214 -16.02 -28.64 -16.86
CA ASN A 214 -17.47 -28.44 -16.93
C ASN A 214 -17.82 -27.44 -18.04
N PRO A 215 -18.19 -27.89 -19.26
CA PRO A 215 -18.76 -26.99 -20.25
C PRO A 215 -20.08 -26.42 -19.70
N VAL A 216 -20.23 -25.10 -19.84
CA VAL A 216 -21.22 -24.24 -19.18
C VAL A 216 -22.65 -24.74 -19.39
N ASP A 217 -23.25 -25.37 -18.39
CA ASP A 217 -24.70 -25.54 -18.30
C ASP A 217 -25.24 -24.57 -17.22
N PRO A 218 -25.87 -23.44 -17.60
CA PRO A 218 -26.21 -22.34 -16.69
C PRO A 218 -27.32 -22.66 -15.68
N LEU A 219 -27.95 -23.83 -15.79
CA LEU A 219 -29.09 -24.26 -14.95
C LEU A 219 -28.69 -25.20 -13.81
N THR A 220 -27.44 -25.67 -13.77
CA THR A 220 -26.96 -26.58 -12.72
C THR A 220 -25.85 -25.91 -11.91
N VAL A 221 -25.86 -26.12 -10.60
CA VAL A 221 -24.71 -25.77 -9.76
C VAL A 221 -23.55 -26.63 -10.25
N PRO A 222 -22.44 -26.05 -10.77
CA PRO A 222 -21.32 -26.83 -11.23
C PRO A 222 -20.82 -27.73 -10.09
N ALA A 223 -20.58 -29.02 -10.36
CA ALA A 223 -20.19 -29.98 -9.32
C ALA A 223 -18.94 -29.54 -8.52
N LEU A 224 -18.09 -28.71 -9.12
CA LEU A 224 -16.86 -28.17 -8.51
C LEU A 224 -17.05 -26.82 -7.80
N ALA A 225 -18.23 -26.19 -7.87
CA ALA A 225 -18.46 -24.87 -7.27
C ALA A 225 -18.23 -24.85 -5.74
N PRO A 226 -18.74 -25.80 -4.94
CA PRO A 226 -18.45 -25.82 -3.50
C PRO A 226 -16.95 -25.93 -3.20
N LEU A 227 -16.23 -26.77 -3.95
CA LEU A 227 -14.78 -26.94 -3.80
C LEU A 227 -14.02 -25.65 -4.15
N ALA A 228 -14.45 -24.93 -5.19
CA ALA A 228 -13.86 -23.65 -5.57
C ALA A 228 -14.00 -22.60 -4.46
N PHE A 229 -15.13 -22.55 -3.75
CA PHE A 229 -15.31 -21.63 -2.61
C PHE A 229 -14.50 -22.05 -1.38
N TRP A 230 -14.35 -23.35 -1.10
CA TRP A 230 -13.40 -23.81 -0.08
C TRP A 230 -11.95 -23.44 -0.40
N ALA A 231 -11.55 -23.55 -1.68
CA ALA A 231 -10.24 -23.14 -2.11
C ALA A 231 -10.06 -21.60 -2.01
N ALA A 232 -11.09 -20.82 -2.32
CA ALA A 232 -11.06 -19.37 -2.15
C ALA A 232 -10.87 -18.98 -0.67
N ALA A 233 -11.57 -19.65 0.25
CA ALA A 233 -11.37 -19.47 1.69
C ALA A 233 -9.92 -19.78 2.12
N ALA A 234 -9.34 -20.87 1.62
CA ALA A 234 -7.96 -21.23 1.91
C ALA A 234 -6.96 -20.18 1.38
N LEU A 235 -7.17 -19.67 0.17
CA LEU A 235 -6.33 -18.63 -0.44
C LEU A 235 -6.47 -17.29 0.29
N SER A 236 -7.67 -16.90 0.74
CA SER A 236 -7.84 -15.76 1.65
C SER A 236 -7.10 -15.96 2.98
N GLY A 237 -6.99 -17.19 3.47
CA GLY A 237 -6.14 -17.54 4.60
C GLY A 237 -4.65 -17.29 4.34
N VAL A 238 -4.17 -17.59 3.14
CA VAL A 238 -2.78 -17.29 2.72
C VAL A 238 -2.52 -15.78 2.70
N GLU A 239 -3.46 -15.00 2.15
CA GLU A 239 -3.36 -13.53 2.14
C GLU A 239 -3.45 -12.94 3.56
N LEU A 240 -4.30 -13.49 4.42
CA LEU A 240 -4.38 -13.12 5.83
C LEU A 240 -3.02 -13.30 6.51
N ILE A 241 -2.36 -14.45 6.33
CA ILE A 241 -1.02 -14.70 6.87
C ILE A 241 -0.05 -13.65 6.35
N ALA A 242 -0.08 -13.34 5.06
CA ALA A 242 0.78 -12.31 4.47
C ALA A 242 0.57 -10.93 5.13
N PHE A 243 -0.67 -10.50 5.32
CA PHE A 243 -0.98 -9.23 6.00
C PHE A 243 -0.56 -9.24 7.47
N VAL A 244 -0.70 -10.35 8.18
CA VAL A 244 -0.22 -10.50 9.56
C VAL A 244 1.30 -10.36 9.64
N LEU A 245 2.04 -10.97 8.69
CA LEU A 245 3.49 -10.84 8.60
C LEU A 245 3.90 -9.38 8.38
N PHE A 246 3.27 -8.68 7.43
CA PHE A 246 3.51 -7.25 7.23
C PHE A 246 3.11 -6.43 8.46
N PHE A 247 1.98 -6.73 9.09
CA PHE A 247 1.52 -6.03 10.30
C PHE A 247 2.53 -6.16 11.44
N ARG A 248 3.15 -7.33 11.61
CA ARG A 248 4.22 -7.56 12.59
C ARG A 248 5.43 -6.68 12.29
N VAL A 249 5.89 -6.64 11.04
CA VAL A 249 7.03 -5.81 10.61
C VAL A 249 6.74 -4.33 10.86
N TYR A 250 5.58 -3.83 10.42
CA TYR A 250 5.18 -2.43 10.62
C TYR A 250 5.00 -2.09 12.10
N SER A 251 4.48 -3.01 12.92
CA SER A 251 4.37 -2.83 14.37
C SER A 251 5.73 -2.73 15.05
N SER A 252 6.69 -3.55 14.62
CA SER A 252 8.07 -3.50 15.11
C SER A 252 8.73 -2.16 14.75
N VAL A 253 8.66 -1.75 13.49
CA VAL A 253 9.22 -0.47 13.01
C VAL A 253 8.59 0.70 13.75
N HIS A 254 7.26 0.74 13.85
CA HIS A 254 6.54 1.80 14.55
C HIS A 254 6.93 1.90 16.03
N ARG A 255 7.09 0.75 16.70
CA ARG A 255 7.54 0.70 18.11
C ARG A 255 8.94 1.29 18.26
N ARG A 256 9.86 0.93 17.38
CA ARG A 256 11.26 1.40 17.39
C ARG A 256 11.36 2.89 17.08
N MET A 257 10.55 3.39 16.13
CA MET A 257 10.42 4.83 15.86
C MET A 257 9.90 5.59 17.08
N ARG A 258 8.87 5.07 17.76
CA ARG A 258 8.37 5.69 19.01
C ARG A 258 9.35 5.64 20.17
N ALA A 259 10.18 4.60 20.23
CA ALA A 259 11.23 4.47 21.23
C ALA A 259 12.45 5.37 20.95
N GLY A 260 12.49 6.07 19.80
CA GLY A 260 13.61 6.92 19.41
C GLY A 260 14.85 6.16 18.92
N GLU A 261 14.76 4.84 18.73
CA GLU A 261 15.85 4.02 18.19
C GLU A 261 16.19 4.34 16.73
N LEU A 262 15.24 4.96 16.02
CA LEU A 262 15.36 5.40 14.63
C LEU A 262 15.19 6.92 14.57
N PRO A 263 16.20 7.70 14.99
CA PRO A 263 16.10 9.15 14.99
C PRO A 263 16.09 9.69 13.55
N PRO A 264 15.21 10.67 13.24
CA PRO A 264 15.28 11.38 11.96
C PRO A 264 16.59 12.17 11.87
N ILE A 265 17.08 12.36 10.65
CA ILE A 265 18.26 13.21 10.42
C ILE A 265 17.88 14.64 10.82
N PRO A 266 18.68 15.31 11.68
CA PRO A 266 18.44 16.71 12.02
C PRO A 266 18.34 17.53 10.75
N ARG A 267 17.20 18.21 10.54
CA ARG A 267 17.11 19.19 9.47
C ARG A 267 18.17 20.25 9.75
N PRO A 268 18.98 20.66 8.74
CA PRO A 268 19.87 21.79 8.95
C PRO A 268 19.04 22.95 9.50
N PRO A 269 19.53 23.67 10.52
CA PRO A 269 18.80 24.79 11.07
C PRO A 269 18.39 25.68 9.90
N PRO A 270 17.16 26.25 9.89
CA PRO A 270 16.82 27.22 8.87
C PRO A 270 17.97 28.22 8.86
N LEU A 271 18.68 28.30 7.73
CA LEU A 271 19.67 29.34 7.53
C LEU A 271 18.93 30.61 7.89
N TYR A 272 19.43 31.31 8.90
CA TYR A 272 18.89 32.59 9.31
C TYR A 272 18.93 33.45 8.05
N THR A 273 17.82 33.53 7.32
CA THR A 273 17.63 34.61 6.37
C THR A 273 17.61 35.81 7.30
N PRO A 274 18.63 36.69 7.27
CA PRO A 274 18.56 37.90 8.05
C PRO A 274 17.23 38.53 7.69
N TYR A 275 16.41 38.81 8.70
CA TYR A 275 15.23 39.63 8.53
C TYR A 275 15.75 40.98 8.07
N TYR A 276 15.96 41.15 6.77
CA TYR A 276 16.10 42.46 6.18
C TYR A 276 14.72 43.09 6.35
N PRO A 277 14.56 44.13 7.20
CA PRO A 277 13.35 44.92 7.14
C PRO A 277 13.17 45.32 5.68
N GLY A 278 11.95 45.11 5.17
CA GLY A 278 11.66 45.17 3.74
C GLY A 278 12.27 46.38 3.06
N LEU A 279 12.64 46.19 1.79
CA LEU A 279 13.15 47.18 0.84
C LEU A 279 12.14 48.31 0.54
N ALA A 280 11.46 48.85 1.55
CA ALA A 280 10.55 50.00 1.42
C ALA A 280 11.28 51.35 1.59
N TYR A 281 12.58 51.36 1.94
CA TYR A 281 13.31 52.59 2.28
C TYR A 281 14.76 52.64 1.78
N TYR A 282 15.06 52.04 0.63
CA TYR A 282 16.32 52.35 -0.07
C TYR A 282 16.08 53.44 -1.11
N PRO A 283 16.82 54.56 -1.09
CA PRO A 283 16.81 55.51 -2.20
C PRO A 283 17.32 54.79 -3.45
N VAL A 284 16.55 54.91 -4.54
CA VAL A 284 16.87 54.39 -5.87
C VAL A 284 18.26 54.89 -6.28
N TYR A 285 19.24 53.98 -6.34
CA TYR A 285 20.51 54.29 -7.01
C TYR A 285 20.26 54.40 -8.52
N PRO A 286 20.86 55.37 -9.23
CA PRO A 286 20.74 55.47 -10.68
C PRO A 286 21.24 54.17 -11.33
N GLY A 287 20.42 53.59 -12.20
CA GLY A 287 20.76 52.35 -12.91
C GLY A 287 22.07 52.48 -13.68
N VAL A 288 23.02 51.61 -13.37
CA VAL A 288 24.20 51.40 -14.22
C VAL A 288 23.71 50.67 -15.48
N PRO A 289 23.99 51.16 -16.70
CA PRO A 289 23.61 50.48 -17.92
C PRO A 289 24.21 49.07 -17.96
N GLU A 290 23.39 48.06 -18.26
CA GLU A 290 23.86 46.70 -18.53
C GLU A 290 24.87 46.74 -19.69
N GLY A 291 26.10 46.27 -19.45
CA GLY A 291 27.08 46.08 -20.51
C GLY A 291 26.60 45.03 -21.52
N PRO A 292 27.01 45.12 -22.79
CA PRO A 292 26.57 44.19 -23.82
C PRO A 292 26.97 42.74 -23.46
N PRO A 293 26.14 41.75 -23.84
CA PRO A 293 26.38 40.35 -23.52
C PRO A 293 27.72 39.85 -24.13
N PRO A 294 28.44 38.94 -23.45
CA PRO A 294 29.67 38.38 -23.96
C PRO A 294 29.44 37.62 -25.29
N SER A 295 30.31 37.87 -26.27
CA SER A 295 30.27 37.22 -27.58
C SER A 295 30.56 35.72 -27.47
N ARG A 296 29.86 34.92 -28.29
CA ARG A 296 30.07 33.46 -28.36
C ARG A 296 31.52 33.13 -28.72
N PRO A 297 32.13 32.10 -28.11
CA PRO A 297 33.45 31.62 -28.52
C PRO A 297 33.41 31.07 -29.96
N PRO A 298 34.48 31.24 -30.75
CA PRO A 298 34.53 30.78 -32.12
C PRO A 298 34.47 29.23 -32.21
N PRO A 299 33.96 28.67 -33.33
CA PRO A 299 33.87 27.23 -33.52
C PRO A 299 35.24 26.56 -33.44
N ALA A 300 35.33 25.46 -32.68
CA ALA A 300 36.53 24.64 -32.64
C ALA A 300 36.82 24.08 -34.05
N GLN A 301 38.04 24.27 -34.55
CA GLN A 301 38.49 23.64 -35.78
C GLN A 301 38.61 22.11 -35.58
N PRO A 302 38.22 21.30 -36.57
CA PRO A 302 38.43 19.85 -36.49
C PRO A 302 39.93 19.51 -36.55
N PRO A 303 40.36 18.44 -35.86
CA PRO A 303 41.76 18.03 -35.81
C PRO A 303 42.29 17.53 -37.17
N PRO A 304 43.62 17.63 -37.40
CA PRO A 304 44.28 17.24 -38.65
C PRO A 304 44.33 15.72 -38.89
#